data_AF-A0A842QCI5-F1
#
_entry.id   AF-A0A842QCI5-F1
#
_cell.length_a   1.000
_cell.length_b   1.000
_cell.length_c   1.000
_cell.angle_alpha   90.00
_cell.angle_beta   90.00
_cell.angle_gamma   90.00
#
_symmetry.space_group_name_H-M   'P 1'
#
loop_
_entity.id
_entity.type
_entity.pdbx_description
1 polymer ?
#
loop_
_entity_poly.entity_id
_entity_poly.type
_entity_poly.pdbx_seq_one_letter_code
_entity_poly.pdbx_strand_id
1 'polypeptide(L)'
;MTLGRNKDYVIRFDIETTRLPEICPICGRPADSESTLISSKSDLPQGMQRIWPGASDYYGRKRISSDPGSYMAKSPTSTDSVKKLRIPTCEEHSYDAEDRSRARSLLIFTNGSSILIFMFFVLRIGFLLFQGDPVSMLEYVLFGLVTITMLATFRALGPNELEKAFQVIDIGDKGTTVTVRVAYEHYAQSLIRSNPKSITVLQGE
;
A
#
# COMPACT_ATOMS: atom_id res chain seq x y z
N MET A 1 15.47 24.43 -0.71
CA MET A 1 14.48 23.73 -1.57
C MET A 1 13.11 23.99 -0.99
N THR A 2 12.36 24.92 -1.58
CA THR A 2 11.00 25.25 -1.15
C THR A 2 10.08 24.08 -1.53
N LEU A 3 9.48 23.44 -0.53
CA LEU A 3 8.35 22.53 -0.67
C LEU A 3 7.17 23.31 -1.28
N GLY A 4 7.19 23.44 -2.60
CA GLY A 4 6.06 23.96 -3.36
C GLY A 4 4.85 23.11 -3.03
N ARG A 5 3.74 23.77 -2.72
CA ARG A 5 2.42 23.15 -2.50
C ARG A 5 2.17 22.16 -3.65
N ASN A 6 2.29 20.86 -3.37
CA ASN A 6 2.05 19.80 -4.37
C ASN A 6 0.65 20.02 -4.94
N LYS A 7 0.58 20.39 -6.21
CA LYS A 7 -0.65 20.29 -6.96
C LYS A 7 -0.77 18.82 -7.33
N ASP A 8 -1.74 18.13 -6.75
CA ASP A 8 -2.01 16.75 -7.10
C ASP A 8 -2.62 16.72 -8.51
N TYR A 9 -1.93 16.14 -9.48
CA TYR A 9 -2.44 15.95 -10.83
C TYR A 9 -3.14 14.60 -10.91
N VAL A 10 -4.45 14.59 -11.17
CA VAL A 10 -5.19 13.35 -11.41
C VAL A 10 -5.21 13.08 -12.91
N ILE A 11 -4.56 12.00 -13.32
CA ILE A 11 -4.34 11.66 -14.72
C ILE A 11 -4.96 10.30 -14.98
N ARG A 12 -5.87 10.23 -15.94
CA ARG A 12 -6.45 8.97 -16.42
C ARG A 12 -5.83 8.61 -17.76
N PHE A 13 -5.34 7.38 -17.88
CA PHE A 13 -4.74 6.89 -19.12
C PHE A 13 -4.94 5.38 -19.30
N ASP A 14 -4.76 4.90 -20.53
CA ASP A 14 -4.83 3.47 -20.84
C ASP A 14 -3.43 2.84 -20.75
N ILE A 15 -3.27 1.79 -19.92
CA ILE A 15 -2.00 1.11 -19.66
C ILE A 15 -1.37 0.57 -20.95
N GLU A 16 -2.18 0.09 -21.89
CA GLU A 16 -1.67 -0.60 -23.09
C GLU A 16 -1.12 0.37 -24.14
N THR A 17 -1.65 1.60 -24.16
CA THR A 17 -1.29 2.61 -25.18
C THR A 17 -0.33 3.67 -24.66
N THR A 18 -0.26 3.86 -23.34
CA THR A 18 0.48 4.97 -22.72
C THR A 18 1.90 4.55 -22.38
N ARG A 19 2.88 5.30 -22.87
CA ARG A 19 4.29 5.13 -22.53
C ARG A 19 4.65 5.96 -21.30
N LEU A 20 5.06 5.29 -20.22
CA LEU A 20 5.58 5.97 -19.04
C LEU A 20 6.93 6.65 -19.36
N PRO A 21 7.17 7.87 -18.86
CA PRO A 21 8.43 8.56 -19.11
C PRO A 21 9.57 7.90 -18.33
N GLU A 22 10.77 7.80 -18.91
CA GLU A 22 11.97 7.17 -18.33
C GLU A 22 12.66 8.06 -17.27
N ILE A 23 11.88 8.70 -16.41
CA ILE A 23 12.36 9.55 -15.31
C ILE A 23 11.73 9.09 -14.00
N CYS A 24 12.43 9.24 -12.88
CA CYS A 24 11.91 8.89 -11.58
C CYS A 24 10.79 9.86 -11.16
N PRO A 25 9.61 9.37 -10.74
CA PRO A 25 8.49 10.22 -10.34
C PRO A 25 8.73 11.01 -9.05
N ILE A 26 9.72 10.63 -8.24
CA ILE A 26 10.03 11.27 -6.95
C ILE A 26 11.03 12.42 -7.13
N CYS A 27 12.15 12.16 -7.83
CA CYS A 27 13.26 13.11 -7.92
C CYS A 27 13.53 13.66 -9.33
N GLY A 28 12.87 13.15 -10.37
CA GLY A 28 13.04 13.60 -11.76
C GLY A 28 14.35 13.18 -12.43
N ARG A 29 15.23 12.42 -11.76
CA ARG A 29 16.43 11.83 -12.36
C ARG A 29 16.07 10.76 -13.41
N PRO A 30 16.96 10.45 -14.38
CA PRO A 30 16.74 9.34 -15.29
C PRO A 30 16.50 8.04 -14.52
N ALA A 31 15.59 7.21 -15.03
CA ALA A 31 15.32 5.91 -14.44
C ALA A 31 16.36 4.88 -14.87
N ASP A 32 16.95 4.20 -13.91
CA ASP A 32 17.92 3.11 -14.05
C ASP A 32 17.37 1.78 -13.46
N SER A 33 16.19 1.82 -12.84
CA SER A 33 15.51 0.69 -12.21
C SER A 33 14.00 0.70 -12.49
N GLU A 34 13.32 -0.39 -12.16
CA GLU A 34 11.86 -0.49 -12.25
C GLU A 34 11.28 -0.86 -10.88
N SER A 35 10.29 -0.09 -10.43
CA SER A 35 9.49 -0.42 -9.25
C SER A 35 8.14 -0.97 -9.67
N THR A 36 7.66 -2.01 -8.98
CA THR A 36 6.34 -2.56 -9.27
C THR A 36 5.30 -2.01 -8.30
N LEU A 37 4.34 -1.24 -8.81
CA LEU A 37 3.15 -0.91 -8.06
C LEU A 37 2.11 -2.00 -8.21
N ILE A 38 1.74 -2.56 -7.06
CA ILE A 38 0.59 -3.46 -6.95
C ILE A 38 -0.58 -2.57 -6.55
N SER A 39 -1.53 -2.38 -7.46
CA SER A 39 -2.78 -1.71 -7.12
C SER A 39 -3.57 -2.64 -6.20
N SER A 40 -3.44 -2.45 -4.90
CA SER A 40 -4.36 -3.05 -3.96
C SER A 40 -5.66 -2.27 -4.08
N LYS A 41 -6.70 -2.87 -4.69
CA LYS A 41 -8.08 -2.37 -4.73
C LYS A 41 -8.70 -2.12 -3.33
N SER A 42 -7.90 -2.20 -2.26
CA SER A 42 -8.26 -2.22 -0.85
C SER A 42 -8.15 -0.87 -0.12
N ASP A 43 -7.78 0.22 -0.80
CA ASP A 43 -7.66 1.54 -0.14
C ASP A 43 -8.91 2.43 -0.31
N LEU A 44 -10.01 1.88 -0.83
CA LEU A 44 -11.32 2.53 -0.81
C LEU A 44 -11.99 2.32 0.57
N PRO A 45 -12.44 3.39 1.25
CA PRO A 45 -13.43 3.28 2.31
C PRO A 45 -14.79 3.05 1.64
N GLN A 46 -15.04 1.83 1.18
CA GLN A 46 -16.41 1.37 0.90
C GLN A 46 -16.71 0.26 1.89
N GLY A 47 -17.70 0.53 2.74
CA GLY A 47 -18.01 -0.25 3.92
C GLY A 47 -18.00 -1.75 3.66
N MET A 48 -17.29 -2.47 4.52
CA MET A 48 -17.36 -3.93 4.65
C MET A 48 -17.20 -4.72 3.34
N GLN A 49 -15.98 -5.18 3.07
CA GLN A 49 -15.68 -6.62 2.98
C GLN A 49 -14.17 -6.83 2.85
N ARG A 50 -13.48 -6.85 3.99
CA ARG A 50 -12.25 -7.64 4.12
C ARG A 50 -12.67 -9.11 4.26
N ILE A 51 -12.88 -9.78 3.14
CA ILE A 51 -12.61 -11.22 3.12
C ILE A 51 -11.09 -11.29 2.99
N TRP A 52 -10.42 -11.52 4.12
CA TRP A 52 -9.03 -11.97 4.13
C TRP A 52 -8.85 -13.01 3.02
N PRO A 53 -7.99 -12.81 1.99
CA PRO A 53 -7.52 -13.94 1.23
C PRO A 53 -6.70 -14.75 2.22
N GLY A 54 -7.32 -15.80 2.74
CA GLY A 54 -6.69 -16.72 3.66
C GLY A 54 -5.35 -17.15 3.09
N ALA A 55 -4.39 -17.36 3.98
CA ALA A 55 -3.09 -17.94 3.72
C ALA A 55 -3.15 -19.39 3.14
N SER A 56 -4.25 -19.78 2.48
CA SER A 56 -4.47 -21.10 1.89
C SER A 56 -3.96 -21.23 0.46
N ASP A 57 -3.74 -20.14 -0.27
CA ASP A 57 -3.34 -20.24 -1.69
C ASP A 57 -1.83 -20.47 -1.88
N TYR A 58 -1.02 -20.37 -0.82
CA TYR A 58 0.40 -20.72 -0.86
C TYR A 58 0.70 -22.22 -0.66
N TYR A 59 -0.28 -23.01 -0.21
CA TYR A 59 -0.17 -24.47 -0.15
C TYR A 59 -1.37 -25.10 -0.87
N GLY A 60 -1.40 -24.96 -2.20
CA GLY A 60 -2.36 -25.63 -3.07
C GLY A 60 -2.21 -27.16 -3.03
N ARG A 61 -2.71 -27.81 -1.96
CA ARG A 61 -3.01 -29.24 -1.98
C ARG A 61 -4.33 -29.39 -2.74
N LYS A 62 -4.22 -29.41 -4.06
CA LYS A 62 -5.29 -29.70 -5.00
C LYS A 62 -5.94 -31.04 -4.59
N ARG A 63 -7.02 -30.99 -3.83
CA ARG A 63 -7.88 -32.16 -3.66
C ARG A 63 -8.55 -32.36 -5.01
N ILE A 64 -8.03 -33.33 -5.76
CA ILE A 64 -8.71 -33.88 -6.92
C ILE A 64 -9.98 -34.51 -6.36
N SER A 65 -11.09 -33.77 -6.41
CA SER A 65 -12.41 -34.35 -6.23
C SER A 65 -12.66 -35.22 -7.46
N SER A 66 -12.50 -36.52 -7.27
CA SER A 66 -12.87 -37.56 -8.23
C SER A 66 -14.40 -37.69 -8.27
N ASP A 67 -15.07 -36.66 -8.81
CA ASP A 67 -16.48 -36.72 -9.21
C ASP A 67 -16.55 -36.69 -10.75
N PRO A 68 -16.82 -37.83 -11.41
CA PRO A 68 -16.98 -37.90 -12.85
C PRO A 68 -18.44 -37.61 -13.20
N GLY A 69 -18.85 -36.35 -13.26
CA GLY A 69 -20.24 -36.08 -13.68
C GLY A 69 -20.81 -34.67 -13.64
N SER A 70 -20.07 -33.62 -13.27
CA SER A 70 -20.61 -32.25 -13.31
C SER A 70 -20.21 -31.51 -14.59
N TYR A 71 -21.11 -31.57 -15.56
CA TYR A 71 -21.11 -30.79 -16.78
C TYR A 71 -21.19 -29.28 -16.45
N MET A 72 -20.15 -28.56 -16.84
CA MET A 72 -20.14 -27.13 -17.20
C MET A 72 -20.99 -26.16 -16.37
N ALA A 73 -20.66 -25.97 -15.10
CA ALA A 73 -20.80 -24.64 -14.48
C ALA A 73 -19.47 -23.91 -14.71
N LYS A 74 -19.43 -23.09 -15.75
CA LYS A 74 -18.34 -22.13 -16.03
C LYS A 74 -18.37 -21.09 -14.90
N SER A 75 -17.80 -21.43 -13.75
CA SER A 75 -17.47 -20.44 -12.73
C SER A 75 -16.61 -19.39 -13.45
N PRO A 76 -16.96 -18.09 -13.40
CA PRO A 76 -16.07 -17.06 -13.90
C PRO A 76 -14.90 -16.99 -12.93
N THR A 77 -13.96 -17.91 -13.09
CA THR A 77 -12.56 -17.70 -12.74
C THR A 77 -12.03 -16.60 -13.66
N SER A 78 -12.53 -15.39 -13.44
CA SER A 78 -11.73 -14.19 -13.54
C SER A 78 -10.61 -14.39 -12.52
N THR A 79 -9.56 -15.09 -12.96
CA THR A 79 -8.21 -14.77 -12.51
C THR A 79 -8.05 -13.30 -12.86
N ASP A 80 -8.49 -12.44 -11.95
CA ASP A 80 -8.23 -11.02 -11.92
C ASP A 80 -6.70 -10.94 -11.78
N SER A 81 -6.02 -11.07 -12.92
CA SER A 81 -4.58 -11.05 -13.00
C SER A 81 -4.18 -9.71 -12.43
N VAL A 82 -3.68 -9.70 -11.21
CA VAL A 82 -3.27 -8.47 -10.51
C VAL A 82 -2.35 -7.72 -11.46
N LYS A 83 -2.90 -6.69 -12.12
CA LYS A 83 -2.17 -5.93 -13.12
C LYS A 83 -1.12 -5.14 -12.36
N LYS A 84 0.10 -5.67 -12.38
CA LYS A 84 1.30 -5.05 -11.82
C LYS A 84 1.70 -3.93 -12.77
N LEU A 85 1.60 -2.68 -12.32
CA LEU A 85 2.09 -1.55 -13.09
C LEU A 85 3.57 -1.38 -12.77
N ARG A 86 4.43 -1.57 -13.76
CA ARG A 86 5.86 -1.28 -13.62
C ARG A 86 6.08 0.20 -13.88
N ILE A 87 6.77 0.86 -12.96
CA ILE A 87 7.09 2.28 -13.03
C ILE A 87 8.59 2.44 -13.06
N PRO A 88 9.14 3.17 -14.04
CA PRO A 88 10.55 3.49 -14.08
C PRO A 88 10.93 4.36 -12.87
N THR A 89 11.96 3.94 -12.12
CA THR A 89 12.48 4.60 -10.91
C THR A 89 14.00 4.73 -10.95
N CYS A 90 14.60 5.53 -10.07
CA CYS A 90 16.04 5.50 -9.86
C CYS A 90 16.43 4.48 -8.78
N GLU A 91 17.67 3.98 -8.73
CA GLU A 91 18.14 2.95 -7.78
C GLU A 91 17.84 3.33 -6.32
N GLU A 92 18.07 4.59 -5.96
CA GLU A 92 17.79 5.14 -4.62
C GLU A 92 16.29 5.10 -4.24
N HIS A 93 15.40 5.04 -5.23
CA HIS A 93 13.95 4.97 -5.05
C HIS A 93 13.37 3.69 -5.66
N SER A 94 14.20 2.67 -5.87
CA SER A 94 13.75 1.37 -6.32
C SER A 94 13.04 0.67 -5.16
N TYR A 95 11.80 0.28 -5.39
CA TYR A 95 11.00 -0.40 -4.38
C TYR A 95 10.73 -1.84 -4.79
N ASP A 96 11.32 -2.75 -4.01
CA ASP A 96 10.97 -4.15 -4.08
C ASP A 96 9.70 -4.43 -3.26
N ALA A 97 8.68 -4.95 -3.94
CA ALA A 97 7.42 -5.33 -3.31
C ALA A 97 7.61 -6.49 -2.33
N GLU A 98 8.58 -7.39 -2.57
CA GLU A 98 8.79 -8.55 -1.72
C GLU A 98 9.40 -8.15 -0.37
N ASP A 99 10.48 -7.38 -0.37
CA ASP A 99 11.12 -6.90 0.86
C ASP A 99 10.15 -6.07 1.70
N ARG A 100 9.35 -5.23 1.06
CA ARG A 100 8.34 -4.44 1.76
C ARG A 100 7.23 -5.30 2.35
N SER A 101 6.80 -6.36 1.67
CA SER A 101 5.78 -7.28 2.21
C SER A 101 6.27 -7.98 3.49
N ARG A 102 7.56 -8.35 3.52
CA ARG A 102 8.22 -8.95 4.69
C ARG A 102 8.39 -7.95 5.83
N ALA A 103 8.85 -6.74 5.54
CA ALA A 103 8.96 -5.69 6.55
C ALA A 103 7.58 -5.31 7.12
N ARG A 104 6.56 -5.22 6.27
CA ARG A 104 5.18 -4.90 6.69
C ARG A 104 4.58 -6.00 7.55
N SER A 105 4.80 -7.27 7.23
CA SER A 105 4.28 -8.38 8.05
C SER A 105 4.94 -8.40 9.44
N LEU A 106 6.25 -8.18 9.51
CA LEU A 106 6.97 -8.02 10.77
C LEU A 106 6.45 -6.83 11.58
N LEU A 107 6.27 -5.66 10.95
CA LEU A 107 5.73 -4.47 11.61
C LEU A 107 4.29 -4.68 12.11
N ILE A 108 3.44 -5.37 11.34
CA ILE A 108 2.08 -5.71 11.78
C ILE A 108 2.12 -6.63 13.00
N PHE A 109 2.99 -7.65 12.99
CA PHE A 109 3.14 -8.56 14.11
C PHE A 109 3.66 -7.83 15.37
N THR A 110 4.72 -7.02 15.22
CA THR A 110 5.29 -6.22 16.31
C THR A 110 4.31 -5.18 16.85
N ASN A 111 3.52 -4.54 15.98
CA ASN A 111 2.50 -3.59 16.43
C ASN A 111 1.35 -4.31 17.15
N GLY A 112 0.92 -5.47 16.64
CA GLY A 112 -0.09 -6.31 17.29
C GLY A 112 0.32 -6.76 18.70
N SER A 113 1.55 -7.22 18.87
CA SER A 113 2.07 -7.57 20.20
C SER A 113 2.21 -6.35 21.10
N SER A 114 2.66 -5.22 20.58
CA SER A 114 2.78 -3.96 21.33
C SER A 114 1.44 -3.50 21.89
N ILE A 115 0.35 -3.62 21.12
CA ILE A 115 -1.02 -3.27 21.57
C ILE A 115 -1.46 -4.14 22.75
N LEU A 116 -1.21 -5.46 22.70
CA LEU A 116 -1.55 -6.36 23.81
C LEU A 116 -0.77 -6.02 25.08
N ILE A 117 0.53 -5.75 24.94
CA ILE A 117 1.38 -5.33 26.06
C ILE A 117 0.89 -4.00 26.63
N PHE A 118 0.59 -3.03 25.76
CA PHE A 118 0.04 -1.73 26.15
C PHE A 118 -1.27 -1.89 26.94
N MET A 119 -2.21 -2.69 26.44
CA MET A 119 -3.48 -2.97 27.12
C MET A 119 -3.25 -3.60 28.50
N PHE A 120 -2.32 -4.55 28.61
CA PHE A 120 -1.95 -5.14 29.89
C PHE A 120 -1.43 -4.10 30.89
N PHE A 121 -0.55 -3.19 30.46
CA PHE A 121 -0.05 -2.12 31.33
C PHE A 121 -1.16 -1.16 31.77
N VAL A 122 -2.06 -0.76 30.86
CA VAL A 122 -3.19 0.12 31.21
C VAL A 122 -4.08 -0.53 32.26
N LEU A 123 -4.44 -1.81 32.08
CA LEU A 123 -5.26 -2.54 33.05
C LEU A 123 -4.55 -2.71 34.39
N ARG A 124 -3.27 -3.08 34.38
CA ARG A 124 -2.47 -3.27 35.60
C ARG A 124 -2.31 -1.98 36.39
N ILE A 125 -1.91 -0.88 35.74
CA ILE A 125 -1.77 0.43 36.37
C ILE A 125 -3.13 0.89 36.92
N GLY A 126 -4.20 0.72 36.14
CA GLY A 126 -5.56 1.03 36.59
C GLY A 126 -5.97 0.25 37.85
N PHE A 127 -5.62 -1.04 37.92
CA PHE A 127 -5.90 -1.88 39.08
C PHE A 127 -5.11 -1.46 40.33
N LEU A 128 -3.81 -1.17 40.19
CA LEU A 128 -2.98 -0.66 41.29
C LEU A 128 -3.53 0.66 41.83
N LEU A 129 -3.89 1.59 40.94
CA LEU A 129 -4.50 2.86 41.32
C LEU A 129 -5.85 2.66 42.03
N PHE A 130 -6.66 1.69 41.61
CA PHE A 130 -7.94 1.36 42.26
C PHE A 130 -7.75 0.78 43.67
N GLN A 131 -6.72 -0.05 43.87
CA GLN A 131 -6.39 -0.61 45.18
C GLN A 131 -5.71 0.41 46.13
N GLY A 132 -5.27 1.55 45.61
CA GLY A 132 -4.50 2.54 46.36
C GLY A 132 -3.02 2.16 46.52
N ASP A 133 -2.56 1.17 45.76
CA ASP A 133 -1.16 0.74 45.77
C ASP A 133 -0.30 1.72 44.97
N PRO A 134 0.90 2.09 45.46
CA PRO A 134 1.80 2.95 44.72
C PRO A 134 2.33 2.23 43.47
N VAL A 135 2.16 2.86 42.31
CA VAL A 135 2.71 2.36 41.05
C VAL A 135 4.22 2.58 41.03
N SER A 136 4.97 1.54 40.71
CA SER A 136 6.44 1.63 40.69
C SER A 136 6.93 2.55 39.56
N MET A 137 8.03 3.28 39.79
CA MET A 137 8.63 4.14 38.74
C MET A 137 9.00 3.33 37.48
N LEU A 138 9.41 2.06 37.67
CA LEU A 138 9.75 1.15 36.58
C LEU A 138 8.55 0.88 35.66
N GLU A 139 7.34 0.73 36.20
CA GLU A 139 6.14 0.49 35.40
C GLU A 139 5.82 1.69 34.48
N TYR A 140 5.99 2.92 34.97
CA TYR A 140 5.83 4.11 34.13
C TYR A 140 6.87 4.19 33.01
N VAL A 141 8.13 3.85 33.28
CA VAL A 141 9.20 3.83 32.28
C VAL A 141 8.90 2.78 31.20
N LEU A 142 8.52 1.57 31.60
CA LEU A 142 8.16 0.50 30.65
C LEU A 142 6.94 0.88 29.81
N PHE A 143 5.91 1.46 30.42
CA PHE A 143 4.73 1.95 29.71
C PHE A 143 5.08 3.04 28.69
N GLY A 144 5.92 4.00 29.08
CA GLY A 144 6.42 5.03 28.18
C GLY A 144 7.20 4.46 26.99
N LEU A 145 8.07 3.47 27.25
CA LEU A 145 8.84 2.79 26.21
C LEU A 145 7.92 2.09 25.21
N VAL A 146 6.94 1.31 25.68
CA VAL A 146 5.95 0.63 24.83
C VAL A 146 5.17 1.64 23.98
N THR A 147 4.79 2.77 24.57
CA THR A 147 4.08 3.85 23.86
C THR A 147 4.94 4.46 22.75
N ILE A 148 6.22 4.73 23.02
CA ILE A 148 7.15 5.28 22.03
C ILE A 148 7.40 4.27 20.91
N THR A 149 7.61 3.00 21.22
CA THR A 149 7.81 1.95 20.20
C THR A 149 6.58 1.80 19.31
N MET A 150 5.39 1.87 19.90
CA MET A 150 4.13 1.85 19.14
C MET A 150 4.01 3.07 18.22
N LEU A 151 4.35 4.27 18.71
CA LEU A 151 4.32 5.49 17.87
C LEU A 151 5.32 5.41 16.71
N ALA A 152 6.50 4.82 16.94
CA ALA A 152 7.52 4.61 15.93
C ALA A 152 7.07 3.63 14.85
N THR A 153 6.43 2.50 15.22
CA THR A 153 5.90 1.54 14.24
C THR A 153 4.78 2.15 13.40
N PHE A 154 3.90 2.96 13.99
CA PHE A 154 2.87 3.69 13.22
C PHE A 154 3.48 4.63 12.17
N ARG A 155 4.56 5.35 12.51
CA ARG A 155 5.27 6.17 11.52
C ARG A 155 5.96 5.34 10.45
N ALA A 156 6.56 4.21 10.82
CA ALA A 156 7.24 3.31 9.88
C ALA A 156 6.27 2.63 8.89
N LEU A 157 5.01 2.40 9.29
CA LEU A 157 3.96 1.81 8.45
C LEU A 157 3.32 2.80 7.46
N GLY A 158 3.75 4.06 7.45
CA GLY A 158 3.19 5.10 6.59
C GLY A 158 3.31 4.80 5.08
N PRO A 159 2.55 5.52 4.23
CA PRO A 159 2.66 5.38 2.79
C PRO A 159 4.06 5.74 2.33
N ASN A 160 4.53 4.98 1.36
CA ASN A 160 5.88 5.11 0.84
C ASN A 160 6.06 6.40 0.04
N GLU A 161 7.29 6.86 -0.16
CA GLU A 161 7.54 8.05 -0.98
C GLU A 161 7.06 7.87 -2.42
N LEU A 162 7.22 6.66 -2.99
CA LEU A 162 6.67 6.34 -4.31
C LEU A 162 5.14 6.34 -4.32
N GLU A 163 4.49 5.79 -3.29
CA GLU A 163 3.02 5.81 -3.20
C GLU A 163 2.47 7.22 -3.00
N LYS A 164 3.20 8.06 -2.27
CA LYS A 164 2.89 9.50 -2.14
C LYS A 164 3.07 10.24 -3.46
N ALA A 165 4.10 9.88 -4.22
CA ALA A 165 4.42 10.51 -5.50
C ALA A 165 3.48 10.07 -6.62
N PHE A 166 3.10 8.79 -6.62
CA PHE A 166 2.34 8.12 -7.67
C PHE A 166 1.36 7.13 -7.04
N GLN A 167 0.13 7.59 -6.84
CA GLN A 167 -0.93 6.81 -6.21
C GLN A 167 -1.95 6.35 -7.25
N VAL A 168 -2.25 5.05 -7.32
CA VAL A 168 -3.36 4.55 -8.14
C VAL A 168 -4.67 4.82 -7.38
N ILE A 169 -5.52 5.69 -7.90
CA ILE A 169 -6.83 6.02 -7.29
C ILE A 169 -7.86 4.97 -7.70
N ASP A 170 -7.92 4.68 -8.99
CA ASP A 170 -8.95 3.83 -9.56
C ASP A 170 -8.43 3.04 -10.77
N ILE A 171 -8.93 1.84 -10.92
CA ILE A 171 -8.71 0.99 -12.09
C ILE A 171 -10.10 0.78 -12.70
N GLY A 172 -10.31 1.31 -13.90
CA GLY A 172 -11.60 1.20 -14.59
C GLY A 172 -11.99 -0.26 -14.80
N ASP A 173 -13.29 -0.50 -15.03
CA ASP A 173 -13.93 -1.83 -15.01
C ASP A 173 -13.27 -2.90 -15.91
N LYS A 174 -12.59 -2.48 -16.98
CA LYS A 174 -11.89 -3.38 -17.93
C LYS A 174 -10.42 -3.61 -17.59
N GLY A 175 -9.90 -2.95 -16.56
CA GLY A 175 -8.49 -2.97 -16.18
C GLY A 175 -7.53 -2.34 -17.20
N THR A 176 -8.05 -1.71 -18.26
CA THR A 176 -7.22 -1.05 -19.28
C THR A 176 -6.95 0.41 -18.92
N THR A 177 -7.94 1.12 -18.36
CA THR A 177 -7.76 2.51 -17.92
C THR A 177 -7.41 2.58 -16.44
N VAL A 178 -6.37 3.34 -16.09
CA VAL A 178 -5.97 3.61 -14.71
C VAL A 178 -6.03 5.12 -14.47
N THR A 179 -6.59 5.48 -13.32
CA THR A 179 -6.58 6.85 -12.81
C THR A 179 -5.53 6.93 -11.72
N VAL A 180 -4.50 7.74 -11.96
CA VAL A 180 -3.39 7.94 -11.03
C VAL A 180 -3.37 9.37 -10.53
N ARG A 181 -2.97 9.55 -9.27
CA ARG A 181 -2.59 10.82 -8.70
C ARG A 181 -1.09 10.94 -8.76
N VAL A 182 -0.61 11.99 -9.41
CA VAL A 182 0.81 12.33 -9.50
C VAL A 182 1.04 13.59 -8.68
N ALA A 183 1.86 13.49 -7.64
CA ALA A 183 2.13 14.63 -6.74
C ALA A 183 3.08 15.65 -7.38
N TYR A 184 3.97 15.20 -8.26
CA TYR A 184 5.03 16.04 -8.82
C TYR A 184 4.75 16.51 -10.25
N GLU A 185 4.79 17.83 -10.45
CA GLU A 185 4.49 18.48 -11.73
C GLU A 185 5.43 18.04 -12.86
N HIS A 186 6.74 17.92 -12.59
CA HIS A 186 7.74 17.56 -13.62
C HIS A 186 7.44 16.19 -14.27
N TYR A 187 6.99 15.22 -13.47
CA TYR A 187 6.61 13.91 -13.94
C TYR A 187 5.27 13.96 -14.68
N ALA A 188 4.28 14.67 -14.13
CA ALA A 188 2.97 14.85 -14.75
C ALA A 188 3.07 15.48 -16.15
N GLN A 189 3.84 16.57 -16.29
CA GLN A 189 4.08 17.24 -17.57
C GLN A 189 4.80 16.32 -18.56
N SER A 190 5.80 15.55 -18.10
CA SER A 190 6.52 14.61 -18.96
C SER A 190 5.62 13.49 -19.47
N LEU A 191 4.74 12.97 -18.61
CA LEU A 191 3.74 11.95 -18.96
C LEU A 191 2.73 12.48 -19.99
N ILE A 192 2.21 13.69 -19.79
CA ILE A 192 1.29 14.37 -20.73
C ILE A 192 1.98 14.60 -22.08
N ARG A 193 3.23 15.07 -22.05
CA ARG A 193 4.01 15.36 -23.26
C ARG A 193 4.32 14.10 -24.07
N SER A 194 4.60 12.98 -23.41
CA SER A 194 4.85 11.72 -24.11
C SER A 194 3.59 11.09 -24.69
N ASN A 195 2.39 11.41 -24.17
CA ASN A 195 1.14 10.81 -24.63
C ASN A 195 -0.04 11.81 -24.77
N PRO A 196 0.01 12.73 -25.74
CA PRO A 196 -1.00 13.79 -25.88
C PRO A 196 -2.41 13.30 -26.26
N LYS A 197 -2.55 12.06 -26.75
CA LYS A 197 -3.83 11.51 -27.24
C LYS A 197 -4.49 10.49 -26.32
N SER A 198 -3.74 9.86 -25.40
CA SER A 198 -4.25 8.81 -24.52
C SER A 198 -4.48 9.26 -23.08
N ILE A 199 -4.12 10.51 -22.76
CA ILE A 199 -4.21 11.07 -21.42
C ILE A 199 -5.36 12.05 -21.29
N THR A 200 -6.18 11.84 -20.28
CA THR A 200 -7.18 12.80 -19.81
C THR A 200 -6.74 13.35 -18.46
N VAL A 201 -6.51 14.65 -18.39
CA VAL A 201 -6.22 15.34 -17.13
C VAL A 201 -7.54 15.68 -16.46
N LEU A 202 -7.78 15.06 -15.30
CA LEU A 202 -8.87 15.41 -14.40
C LEU A 202 -8.26 16.42 -13.43
N GLN A 203 -8.49 17.73 -13.63
CA GLN A 203 -7.93 18.73 -12.73
C GLN A 203 -8.34 18.41 -11.28
N GLY A 204 -7.34 18.27 -10.40
CA GLY A 204 -7.55 18.24 -8.96
C GLY A 204 -7.78 19.68 -8.48
N GLU A 205 -8.92 19.91 -7.82
CA GLU A 205 -9.24 21.15 -7.11
C GLU A 205 -8.29 21.41 -5.93
#